data_AF-A0A8T4PFR4-F1
#
_entry.id   AF-A0A8T4PFR4-F1
#
_cell.length_a   1.000
_cell.length_b   1.000
_cell.length_c   1.000
_cell.angle_alpha   90.00
_cell.angle_beta   90.00
_cell.angle_gamma   90.00
#
_symmetry.space_group_name_H-M   'P 1'
#
loop_
_entity.id
_entity.type
_entity.pdbx_description
1 polymer ?
#
loop_
_entity_poly.entity_id
_entity_poly.type
_entity_poly.pdbx_seq_one_letter_code
_entity_poly.pdbx_strand_id
1 'polypeptide(L)'
;MKEEEIVEYVEACIEKVALEYGNFPDSFDSEGDLRAYLYHLIAKNTFFTDLFDYEGEDETFKTKYLHAEYPTFSKIKQFTGHFDLTMLNPDQSNQENDNLICIELKRRRFSSLKSIEAIRKDIQKLSNKQNDIKYKYLLLFRTNILFNQEDKDEISALKRNSDIKIYLVDTKGYDVI
;
A
#
# COMPACT_ATOMS: atom_id res chain seq x y z
N MET A 1 -16.87 9.82 -3.35
CA MET A 1 -16.58 9.59 -1.91
C MET A 1 -15.62 10.66 -1.47
N LYS A 2 -15.77 11.15 -0.25
CA LYS A 2 -14.79 12.08 0.35
C LYS A 2 -13.50 11.32 0.68
N GLU A 3 -12.41 12.06 0.81
CA GLU A 3 -11.10 11.51 1.14
C GLU A 3 -11.11 10.57 2.36
N GLU A 4 -11.74 10.99 3.47
CA GLU A 4 -11.84 10.21 4.71
C GLU A 4 -12.57 8.88 4.48
N GLU A 5 -13.67 8.89 3.73
CA GLU A 5 -14.45 7.70 3.40
C GLU A 5 -13.64 6.72 2.53
N ILE A 6 -12.76 7.25 1.66
CA ILE A 6 -11.86 6.43 0.83
C ILE A 6 -10.84 5.73 1.71
N VAL A 7 -10.20 6.47 2.61
CA VAL A 7 -9.20 5.94 3.54
C VAL A 7 -9.82 4.86 4.43
N GLU A 8 -10.96 5.14 5.06
CA GLU A 8 -11.66 4.17 5.92
C GLU A 8 -12.03 2.88 5.17
N TYR A 9 -12.55 3.00 3.94
CA TYR A 9 -12.91 1.85 3.13
C TYR A 9 -11.69 0.99 2.77
N VAL A 10 -10.57 1.63 2.44
CA VAL A 10 -9.34 0.94 2.07
C VAL A 10 -8.71 0.27 3.28
N GLU A 11 -8.69 0.94 4.43
CA GLU A 11 -8.22 0.33 5.68
C GLU A 11 -9.06 -0.89 6.06
N ALA A 12 -10.38 -0.80 5.96
CA ALA A 12 -11.26 -1.96 6.18
C ALA A 12 -10.97 -3.11 5.20
N CYS A 13 -10.60 -2.81 3.95
CA CYS A 13 -10.17 -3.83 3.00
C CYS A 13 -8.82 -4.45 3.40
N ILE A 14 -7.84 -3.65 3.84
CA ILE A 14 -6.54 -4.13 4.34
C ILE A 14 -6.74 -5.05 5.54
N GLU A 15 -7.55 -4.65 6.51
CA GLU A 15 -7.87 -5.46 7.70
C GLU A 15 -8.54 -6.77 7.30
N LYS A 16 -9.45 -6.74 6.32
CA LYS A 16 -10.07 -7.95 5.80
C LYS A 16 -9.07 -8.90 5.13
N VAL A 17 -8.10 -8.39 4.37
CA VAL A 17 -7.01 -9.22 3.83
C VAL A 17 -6.16 -9.81 4.96
N ALA A 18 -5.84 -9.01 5.98
CA ALA A 18 -5.05 -9.46 7.11
C ALA A 18 -5.74 -10.58 7.90
N LEU A 19 -7.05 -10.42 8.17
CA LEU A 19 -7.86 -11.44 8.83
C LEU A 19 -8.01 -12.71 7.98
N GLU A 20 -8.28 -12.58 6.69
CA GLU A 20 -8.40 -13.73 5.78
C GLU A 20 -7.09 -14.51 5.72
N TYR A 21 -5.95 -13.80 5.64
CA TYR A 21 -4.64 -14.41 5.66
C TYR A 21 -4.34 -15.12 6.98
N GLY A 22 -4.72 -14.51 8.12
CA GLY A 22 -4.53 -15.14 9.43
C GLY A 22 -5.32 -16.45 9.57
N ASN A 23 -6.54 -16.50 9.04
CA ASN A 23 -7.41 -17.68 9.07
C ASN A 23 -6.99 -18.75 8.06
N PHE A 24 -6.61 -18.33 6.84
CA PHE A 24 -6.36 -19.22 5.71
C PHE A 24 -5.08 -18.84 4.96
N PRO A 25 -3.90 -18.91 5.61
CA PRO A 25 -2.64 -18.46 5.00
C PRO A 25 -2.27 -19.25 3.75
N ASP A 26 -2.71 -20.52 3.68
CA ASP A 26 -2.48 -21.42 2.54
C ASP A 26 -3.37 -21.11 1.34
N SER A 27 -4.38 -20.22 1.47
CA SER A 27 -5.16 -19.73 0.33
C SER A 27 -4.42 -18.65 -0.48
N PHE A 28 -3.26 -18.20 0.01
CA PHE A 28 -2.43 -17.18 -0.62
C PHE A 28 -1.08 -17.79 -0.98
N ASP A 29 -0.97 -18.33 -2.20
CA ASP A 29 0.23 -19.03 -2.67
C ASP A 29 1.41 -18.09 -2.96
N SER A 30 1.15 -16.82 -3.22
CA SER A 30 2.13 -15.81 -3.61
C SER A 30 1.82 -14.40 -3.08
N GLU A 31 2.79 -13.49 -3.18
CA GLU A 31 2.53 -12.05 -3.00
C GLU A 31 1.51 -11.54 -4.03
N GLY A 32 1.45 -12.14 -5.22
CA GLY A 32 0.46 -11.84 -6.25
C GLY A 32 -0.97 -12.07 -5.80
N ASP A 33 -1.23 -13.16 -5.07
CA ASP A 33 -2.59 -13.49 -4.59
C ASP A 33 -3.08 -12.50 -3.54
N LEU A 34 -2.18 -12.06 -2.65
CA LEU A 34 -2.47 -11.01 -1.67
C LEU A 34 -2.83 -9.69 -2.37
N ARG A 35 -2.04 -9.30 -3.37
CA ARG A 35 -2.29 -8.07 -4.16
C ARG A 35 -3.60 -8.16 -4.92
N ALA A 36 -3.87 -9.28 -5.59
CA ALA A 36 -5.09 -9.51 -6.34
C ALA A 36 -6.33 -9.53 -5.44
N TYR A 37 -6.24 -10.14 -4.25
CA TYR A 37 -7.34 -10.17 -3.30
C TYR A 37 -7.62 -8.78 -2.71
N LEU A 38 -6.60 -8.02 -2.33
CA LEU A 38 -6.76 -6.65 -1.86
C LEU A 38 -7.39 -5.77 -2.95
N TYR A 39 -6.86 -5.84 -4.18
CA TYR A 39 -7.43 -5.15 -5.34
C TYR A 39 -8.91 -5.51 -5.52
N HIS A 40 -9.24 -6.80 -5.47
CA HIS A 40 -10.62 -7.28 -5.62
C HIS A 40 -11.54 -6.71 -4.53
N LEU A 41 -11.12 -6.71 -3.27
CA LEU A 41 -11.92 -6.14 -2.18
C LEU A 41 -12.18 -4.65 -2.37
N ILE A 42 -11.16 -3.90 -2.77
CA ILE A 42 -11.31 -2.47 -3.02
C ILE A 42 -12.26 -2.24 -4.22
N ALA A 43 -12.03 -2.96 -5.32
CA ALA A 43 -12.80 -2.84 -6.56
C ALA A 43 -14.26 -3.29 -6.45
N LYS A 44 -14.69 -3.88 -5.33
CA LYS A 44 -16.13 -4.14 -5.06
C LYS A 44 -16.94 -2.85 -4.92
N ASN A 45 -16.30 -1.75 -4.56
CA ASN A 45 -16.91 -0.44 -4.58
C ASN A 45 -16.61 0.21 -5.93
N THR A 46 -17.66 0.44 -6.72
CA THR A 46 -17.55 0.91 -8.11
C THR A 46 -16.82 2.25 -8.23
N PHE A 47 -16.86 3.07 -7.17
CA PHE A 47 -16.11 4.32 -7.06
C PHE A 47 -14.63 4.17 -7.44
N PHE A 48 -13.99 3.06 -7.07
CA PHE A 48 -12.57 2.82 -7.35
C PHE A 48 -12.28 2.36 -8.78
N THR A 49 -13.31 1.91 -9.51
CA THR A 49 -13.18 1.37 -10.86
C THR A 49 -13.68 2.30 -11.95
N ASP A 50 -14.37 3.37 -11.56
CA ASP A 50 -14.87 4.40 -12.46
C ASP A 50 -13.70 5.14 -13.14
N LEU A 51 -13.98 5.66 -14.34
CA LEU A 51 -13.03 6.47 -15.09
C LEU A 51 -13.27 7.95 -14.77
N PHE A 52 -12.20 8.66 -14.49
CA PHE A 52 -12.20 10.07 -14.17
C PHE A 52 -11.27 10.81 -15.14
N ASP A 53 -11.71 11.98 -15.58
CA ASP A 53 -10.87 12.90 -16.34
C ASP A 53 -9.86 13.54 -15.39
N TYR A 54 -8.60 13.53 -15.79
CA TYR A 54 -7.46 14.08 -15.06
C TYR A 54 -6.80 15.12 -15.94
N GLU A 55 -6.62 16.33 -15.41
CA GLU A 55 -5.96 17.43 -16.10
C GLU A 55 -4.45 17.40 -15.86
N GLY A 56 -3.69 17.12 -16.93
CA GLY A 56 -2.25 17.31 -16.99
C GLY A 56 -1.87 18.73 -17.45
N GLU A 57 -0.56 19.00 -17.60
CA GLU A 57 -0.06 20.32 -18.00
C GLU A 57 -0.58 20.79 -19.38
N ASP A 58 -0.76 19.86 -20.33
CA ASP A 58 -1.16 20.16 -21.71
C ASP A 58 -2.31 19.28 -22.25
N GLU A 59 -2.82 18.32 -21.47
CA GLU A 59 -3.84 17.38 -21.92
C GLU A 59 -4.73 16.86 -20.79
N THR A 60 -5.98 16.53 -21.12
CA THR A 60 -6.87 15.77 -20.24
C THR A 60 -6.77 14.28 -20.60
N PHE A 61 -6.49 13.44 -19.62
CA PHE A 61 -6.47 11.98 -19.79
C PHE A 61 -7.48 11.31 -18.86
N LYS A 62 -7.91 10.09 -19.21
CA LYS A 62 -8.84 9.31 -18.38
C LYS A 62 -8.07 8.28 -17.57
N THR A 63 -8.31 8.24 -16.26
CA THR A 63 -7.68 7.27 -15.35
C THR A 63 -8.68 6.69 -14.35
N LYS A 64 -8.30 5.60 -13.68
CA LYS A 64 -9.06 5.02 -12.56
C LYS A 64 -8.47 5.48 -11.23
N TYR A 65 -9.31 5.54 -10.19
CA TYR A 65 -8.84 5.80 -8.83
C TYR A 65 -8.12 4.63 -8.18
N LEU A 66 -8.14 3.43 -8.76
CA LEU A 66 -7.38 2.29 -8.28
C LEU A 66 -6.63 1.64 -9.44
N HIS A 67 -5.32 1.48 -9.26
CA HIS A 67 -4.49 0.80 -10.25
C HIS A 67 -3.40 -0.04 -9.58
N ALA A 68 -3.22 -1.27 -10.09
CA ALA A 68 -2.15 -2.16 -9.66
C ALA A 68 -0.85 -1.78 -10.37
N GLU A 69 0.25 -1.66 -9.65
CA GLU A 69 1.59 -1.43 -10.23
C GLU A 69 1.70 -0.13 -11.07
N TYR A 70 0.97 0.93 -10.71
CA TYR A 70 0.99 2.18 -11.47
C TYR A 70 2.21 3.05 -11.12
N PRO A 71 2.86 3.70 -12.11
CA PRO A 71 3.90 4.69 -11.84
C PRO A 71 3.30 5.89 -11.09
N THR A 72 4.00 6.42 -10.10
CA THR A 72 3.58 7.65 -9.43
C THR A 72 3.31 8.78 -10.43
N PHE A 73 2.18 9.46 -10.29
CA PHE A 73 1.83 10.64 -11.10
C PHE A 73 2.70 11.88 -10.82
N SER A 74 3.79 11.73 -10.05
CA SER A 74 4.66 12.84 -9.72
C SER A 74 5.20 13.51 -10.99
N LYS A 75 5.12 14.84 -11.02
CA LYS A 75 5.56 15.74 -12.11
C LYS A 75 7.07 15.65 -12.46
N ILE A 76 7.82 14.67 -11.95
CA ILE A 76 9.28 14.62 -12.07
C ILE A 76 9.74 13.24 -12.55
N LYS A 77 10.24 13.24 -13.80
CA LYS A 77 10.69 12.12 -14.64
C LYS A 77 11.86 11.26 -14.13
N GLN A 78 12.24 11.27 -12.84
CA GLN A 78 13.56 10.73 -12.46
C GLN A 78 13.66 9.69 -11.34
N PHE A 79 12.63 9.44 -10.52
CA PHE A 79 12.63 8.27 -9.60
C PHE A 79 11.20 7.74 -9.36
N THR A 80 10.59 7.17 -10.40
CA THR A 80 9.27 6.52 -10.30
C THR A 80 9.38 5.17 -9.61
N GLY A 81 8.77 5.04 -8.42
CA GLY A 81 8.52 3.75 -7.82
C GLY A 81 7.14 3.25 -8.26
N HIS A 82 7.07 2.08 -8.90
CA HIS A 82 5.79 1.38 -9.01
C HIS A 82 5.37 0.93 -7.60
N PHE A 83 4.12 1.21 -7.24
CA PHE A 83 3.52 0.70 -6.01
C PHE A 83 2.66 -0.52 -6.29
N ASP A 84 2.63 -1.47 -5.35
CA ASP A 84 1.78 -2.66 -5.52
C ASP A 84 0.31 -2.28 -5.78
N LEU A 85 -0.20 -1.28 -5.06
CA LEU A 85 -1.46 -0.60 -5.35
C LEU A 85 -1.34 0.90 -5.12
N THR A 86 -1.91 1.67 -6.04
CA THR A 86 -2.02 3.13 -5.94
C THR A 86 -3.47 3.56 -6.08
N MET A 87 -3.86 4.53 -5.27
CA MET A 87 -5.09 5.28 -5.45
C MET A 87 -4.83 6.77 -5.59
N LEU A 88 -5.57 7.39 -6.50
CA LEU A 88 -5.42 8.79 -6.85
C LEU A 88 -6.35 9.67 -6.03
N ASN A 89 -5.98 10.93 -5.86
CA ASN A 89 -6.83 11.89 -5.20
C ASN A 89 -8.03 12.24 -6.11
N PRO A 90 -9.27 12.02 -5.65
CA PRO A 90 -10.45 12.27 -6.46
C PRO A 90 -10.70 13.74 -6.78
N ASP A 91 -10.23 14.65 -5.92
CA ASP A 91 -10.54 16.08 -5.94
C ASP A 91 -9.38 16.89 -6.55
N GLN A 92 -8.64 16.33 -7.49
CA GLN A 92 -7.54 17.04 -8.14
C GLN A 92 -8.02 18.21 -8.98
N SER A 93 -8.00 19.38 -8.35
CA SER A 93 -8.23 20.66 -9.02
C SER A 93 -7.18 21.71 -8.62
N ASN A 94 -5.92 21.30 -8.35
CA ASN A 94 -4.74 22.13 -7.98
C ASN A 94 -4.15 21.96 -6.55
N GLN A 95 -4.05 20.75 -5.96
CA GLN A 95 -3.37 20.56 -4.66
C GLN A 95 -2.28 19.48 -4.64
N GLU A 96 -1.35 19.65 -3.68
CA GLU A 96 -0.02 19.02 -3.51
C GLU A 96 0.00 17.50 -3.17
N ASN A 97 -0.89 16.64 -3.67
CA ASN A 97 -0.73 15.18 -3.55
C ASN A 97 -1.53 14.45 -4.62
N ASP A 98 -0.88 14.05 -5.71
CA ASP A 98 -1.52 13.31 -6.81
C ASP A 98 -1.83 11.86 -6.41
N ASN A 99 -1.02 11.28 -5.50
CA ASN A 99 -1.23 9.94 -4.97
C ASN A 99 -1.89 10.03 -3.59
N LEU A 100 -3.18 9.71 -3.51
CA LEU A 100 -3.91 9.72 -2.25
C LEU A 100 -3.44 8.60 -1.32
N ILE A 101 -3.45 7.36 -1.82
CA ILE A 101 -3.05 6.17 -1.05
C ILE A 101 -2.05 5.36 -1.87
N CYS A 102 -0.93 4.98 -1.26
CA CYS A 102 -0.02 3.98 -1.82
C CYS A 102 0.19 2.82 -0.85
N ILE A 103 0.22 1.61 -1.41
CA ILE A 103 0.31 0.37 -0.65
C ILE A 103 1.45 -0.48 -1.20
N GLU A 104 2.31 -0.96 -0.30
CA GLU A 104 3.29 -2.02 -0.55
C GLU A 104 2.92 -3.28 0.22
N LEU A 105 3.09 -4.44 -0.41
CA LEU A 105 2.91 -5.75 0.20
C LEU A 105 4.20 -6.56 0.10
N LYS A 106 4.52 -7.28 1.19
CA LYS A 106 5.58 -8.29 1.22
C LYS A 106 5.12 -9.52 1.98
N ARG A 107 5.36 -10.70 1.41
CA ARG A 107 5.20 -11.99 2.08
C ARG A 107 6.57 -12.66 2.16
N ARG A 108 7.18 -12.65 3.35
CA ARG A 108 8.55 -13.18 3.51
C ARG A 108 8.75 -13.93 4.82
N ARG A 109 9.75 -14.81 4.82
CA ARG A 109 10.41 -15.27 6.05
C ARG A 109 11.41 -14.18 6.45
N PHE A 110 11.23 -13.59 7.63
CA PHE A 110 11.95 -12.39 8.07
C PHE A 110 13.34 -12.64 8.67
N SER A 111 13.86 -13.85 8.59
CA SER A 111 15.13 -14.21 9.22
C SER A 111 16.36 -13.93 8.34
N SER A 112 16.24 -13.10 7.29
CA SER A 112 17.35 -12.84 6.36
C SER A 112 17.60 -11.35 6.16
N LEU A 113 18.88 -10.96 6.10
CA LEU A 113 19.31 -9.60 5.77
C LEU A 113 18.65 -9.08 4.48
N LYS A 114 18.40 -9.96 3.51
CA LYS A 114 17.70 -9.63 2.26
C LYS A 114 16.25 -9.20 2.48
N SER A 115 15.57 -9.75 3.49
CA SER A 115 14.18 -9.37 3.82
C SER A 115 14.13 -7.97 4.42
N ILE A 116 15.05 -7.65 5.33
CA ILE A 116 15.17 -6.32 5.95
C ILE A 116 15.54 -5.25 4.92
N GLU A 117 16.46 -5.55 4.00
CA GLU A 117 16.82 -4.62 2.93
C GLU A 117 15.65 -4.31 1.99
N ALA A 118 14.81 -5.30 1.67
CA ALA A 118 13.60 -5.09 0.88
C ALA A 118 12.63 -4.14 1.59
N ILE A 119 12.34 -4.40 2.87
CA ILE A 119 11.47 -3.54 3.69
C ILE A 119 12.01 -2.12 3.77
N ARG A 120 13.33 -1.96 3.94
CA ARG A 120 13.97 -0.64 3.95
C ARG A 120 13.76 0.10 2.63
N LYS A 121 13.86 -0.60 1.49
CA LYS A 121 13.60 0.00 0.17
C LYS A 121 12.15 0.44 0.02
N ASP A 122 11.19 -0.35 0.50
CA ASP A 122 9.77 0.00 0.44
C ASP A 122 9.44 1.18 1.36
N ILE A 123 10.00 1.23 2.57
CA ILE A 123 9.89 2.38 3.47
C ILE A 123 10.50 3.63 2.84
N GLN A 124 11.68 3.52 2.22
CA GLN A 124 12.30 4.64 1.50
C GLN A 124 11.43 5.11 0.33
N LYS A 125 10.85 4.18 -0.43
CA LYS A 125 9.94 4.47 -1.54
C LYS A 125 8.69 5.20 -1.06
N LEU A 126 8.02 4.69 -0.02
CA LEU A 126 6.82 5.29 0.57
C LEU A 126 7.11 6.63 1.26
N SER A 127 8.32 6.83 1.81
CA SER A 127 8.73 8.08 2.47
C SER A 127 9.32 9.12 1.51
N ASN A 128 9.53 8.77 0.24
CA ASN A 128 10.12 9.71 -0.71
C ASN A 128 9.13 10.84 -0.98
N LYS A 129 9.51 12.07 -0.57
CA LYS A 129 8.70 13.28 -0.79
C LYS A 129 8.37 13.55 -2.25
N GLN A 130 9.20 13.05 -3.18
CA GLN A 130 8.94 13.18 -4.62
C GLN A 130 7.76 12.33 -5.10
N ASN A 131 7.34 11.32 -4.34
CA ASN A 131 6.19 10.50 -4.68
C ASN A 131 4.86 11.12 -4.25
N ASP A 132 4.91 12.17 -3.43
CA ASP A 132 3.74 13.01 -3.08
C ASP A 132 2.51 12.18 -2.68
N ILE A 133 2.70 11.40 -1.61
CA ILE A 133 1.74 10.42 -1.12
C ILE A 133 1.16 10.91 0.20
N LYS A 134 -0.17 10.99 0.27
CA LYS A 134 -0.86 11.41 1.50
C LYS A 134 -0.97 10.30 2.54
N TYR A 135 -1.41 9.11 2.13
CA TYR A 135 -1.58 7.96 3.02
C TYR A 135 -0.74 6.77 2.54
N LYS A 136 0.12 6.26 3.43
CA LYS A 136 1.15 5.26 3.08
C LYS A 136 0.95 4.01 3.89
N TYR A 137 0.89 2.86 3.22
CA TYR A 137 0.68 1.57 3.85
C TYR A 137 1.76 0.58 3.44
N LEU A 138 2.27 -0.17 4.42
CA LEU A 138 3.14 -1.32 4.18
C LEU A 138 2.57 -2.53 4.91
N LEU A 139 2.26 -3.59 4.17
CA LEU A 139 1.68 -4.80 4.72
C LEU A 139 2.72 -5.93 4.66
N LEU A 140 3.02 -6.49 5.81
CA LEU A 140 4.08 -7.46 6.01
C LEU A 140 3.48 -8.78 6.49
N PHE A 141 3.45 -9.78 5.60
CA PHE A 141 2.85 -11.08 5.85
C PHE A 141 3.91 -12.14 6.18
N ARG A 142 3.68 -12.92 7.25
CA ARG A 142 4.49 -14.08 7.61
C ARG A 142 3.67 -15.36 7.60
N THR A 143 4.22 -16.39 6.99
CA THR A 143 3.70 -17.76 7.08
C THR A 143 4.52 -18.56 8.10
N ASN A 144 3.85 -19.29 8.99
CA ASN A 144 4.44 -20.26 9.93
C ASN A 144 5.33 -19.70 11.06
N ILE A 145 5.56 -18.39 11.13
CA ILE A 145 6.36 -17.75 12.17
C ILE A 145 5.67 -16.44 12.57
N LEU A 146 5.49 -16.23 13.87
CA LEU A 146 4.89 -15.01 14.42
C LEU A 146 5.88 -13.85 14.38
N PHE A 147 5.39 -12.61 14.38
CA PHE A 147 6.22 -11.46 14.68
C PHE A 147 6.54 -11.43 16.18
N ASN A 148 7.83 -11.55 16.54
CA ASN A 148 8.26 -11.38 17.92
C ASN A 148 8.52 -9.88 18.23
N GLN A 149 8.89 -9.55 19.47
CA GLN A 149 9.14 -8.17 19.85
C GLN A 149 10.38 -7.56 19.15
N GLU A 150 11.44 -8.34 18.96
CA GLU A 150 12.66 -7.90 18.27
C GLU A 150 12.36 -7.49 16.81
N ASP A 151 11.54 -8.29 16.11
CA ASP A 151 11.06 -7.98 14.77
C ASP A 151 10.29 -6.66 14.74
N LYS A 152 9.38 -6.47 15.71
CA LYS A 152 8.56 -5.26 15.83
C LYS A 152 9.44 -4.05 16.11
N ASP A 153 10.44 -4.18 16.97
CA ASP A 153 11.38 -3.12 17.32
C ASP A 153 12.27 -2.75 16.12
N GLU A 154 12.76 -3.73 15.37
CA GLU A 154 13.56 -3.50 14.16
C GLU A 154 12.74 -2.77 13.08
N ILE A 155 11.52 -3.24 12.80
CA ILE A 155 10.64 -2.60 11.81
C ILE A 155 10.25 -1.19 12.26
N SER A 156 9.95 -1.00 13.55
CA SER A 156 9.67 0.31 14.13
C SER A 156 10.88 1.25 14.01
N ALA A 157 12.09 0.74 14.18
CA ALA A 157 13.32 1.51 13.99
C ALA A 157 13.52 1.92 12.52
N LEU A 158 13.18 1.05 11.56
CA LEU A 158 13.24 1.38 10.12
C LEU A 158 12.21 2.45 9.74
N LYS A 159 11.02 2.40 10.33
CA LYS A 159 9.93 3.38 10.13
C LYS A 159 10.24 4.74 10.78
N ARG A 160 11.21 4.84 11.69
CA ARG A 160 11.43 6.03 12.51
C ARG A 160 11.44 7.32 11.66
N ASN A 161 10.56 8.26 12.02
CA ASN A 161 10.31 9.52 11.31
C ASN A 161 9.54 9.41 9.98
N SER A 162 8.85 8.30 9.72
CA SER A 162 7.84 8.19 8.66
C SER A 162 6.43 8.05 9.24
N ASP A 163 5.46 8.53 8.48
CA ASP A 163 4.02 8.49 8.72
C ASP A 163 3.37 7.22 8.14
N ILE A 164 4.17 6.20 7.78
CA ILE A 164 3.69 4.97 7.17
C ILE A 164 2.93 4.12 8.19
N LYS A 165 1.70 3.70 7.89
CA LYS A 165 0.99 2.70 8.70
C LYS A 165 1.45 1.30 8.29
N ILE A 166 2.10 0.56 9.19
CA ILE A 166 2.62 -0.78 8.88
C ILE A 166 1.74 -1.85 9.51
N TYR A 167 1.20 -2.75 8.70
CA TYR A 167 0.45 -3.92 9.16
C TYR A 167 1.39 -5.12 9.23
N LEU A 168 1.57 -5.67 10.43
CA LEU A 168 2.31 -6.91 10.66
C LEU A 168 1.30 -8.04 10.76
N VAL A 169 1.23 -8.90 9.73
CA VAL A 169 0.20 -9.93 9.60
C VAL A 169 0.83 -11.32 9.72
N ASP A 170 0.33 -12.12 10.66
CA ASP A 170 0.70 -13.52 10.83
C ASP A 170 -0.53 -14.41 11.09
N THR A 171 -0.30 -15.69 11.38
CA THR A 171 -1.39 -16.68 11.56
C THR A 171 -2.19 -16.50 12.86
N LYS A 172 -1.82 -15.55 13.74
CA LYS A 172 -2.61 -15.18 14.92
C LYS A 172 -3.41 -13.90 14.74
N GLY A 173 -3.22 -13.19 13.63
CA GLY A 173 -3.91 -11.94 13.34
C GLY A 173 -2.95 -10.88 12.82
N TYR A 174 -3.19 -9.63 13.20
CA TYR A 174 -2.34 -8.52 12.80
C TYR A 174 -2.15 -7.50 13.91
N ASP A 175 -1.00 -6.83 13.86
CA ASP A 175 -0.69 -5.64 14.63
C ASP A 175 -0.43 -4.46 13.68
N VAL A 176 -0.66 -3.25 14.16
CA VAL A 176 -0.38 -2.01 13.42
C VAL A 176 0.65 -1.18 14.17
N ILE A 177 1.71 -0.76 13.49
CA ILE A 177 2.80 0.05 14.06
C ILE A 177 3.14 1.30 13.25
#